data_AF-A0A814KTN9-F1
#
_entry.id   AF-A0A814KTN9-F1
#
_cell.length_a   1.000
_cell.length_b   1.000
_cell.length_c   1.000
_cell.angle_alpha   90.00
_cell.angle_beta   90.00
_cell.angle_gamma   90.00
#
_symmetry.space_group_name_H-M   'P 1'
#
loop_
_entity.id
_entity.type
_entity.pdbx_description
1 polymer ?
#
loop_
_entity_poly.entity_id
_entity_poly.type
_entity_poly.pdbx_seq_one_letter_code
_entity_poly.pdbx_strand_id
1 'polypeptide(L)'
;MTSNRVAAGTGIRGSASNKLNLPRGIFVDVNLDLYVADCGNHRVQLFYPGEPNGITVAGNDASNSTIKLQYPTGIILDAEKYLFILDYGTHQIVILDLNGFRCLVGRYGFGTQSNQLANPFSFSFDRSGNMFVTDSGNHRIQKFQYLQESCDNSSTVKSVYSLALTSNSPTYFPDCSRSNSYYEAIQMNVTITSTYNLIISSEMKNTHGYIYTNGFNLFDWLENRLIYNEDYHNQSQFYLTAILEANTKYVFVMTTSSPNVTGNALIQVWGRGFIGFNRICKYL
;
A
#
# COMPACT_ATOMS: atom_id res chain seq x y z
N MET A 1 -15.15 -16.15 33.43
CA MET A 1 -14.00 -15.58 34.14
C MET A 1 -13.16 -14.82 33.13
N THR A 2 -13.12 -13.49 33.19
CA THR A 2 -12.17 -12.72 32.38
C THR A 2 -10.81 -12.81 33.07
N SER A 3 -9.88 -13.56 32.48
CA SER A 3 -8.48 -13.60 32.92
C SER A 3 -7.85 -12.24 32.65
N ASN A 4 -7.80 -11.36 33.67
CA ASN A 4 -7.03 -10.13 33.61
C ASN A 4 -5.54 -10.47 33.57
N ARG A 5 -4.92 -10.37 32.39
CA ARG A 5 -3.49 -10.58 32.18
C ARG A 5 -2.85 -9.29 31.66
N VAL A 6 -1.68 -8.94 32.21
CA VAL A 6 -0.83 -7.87 31.66
C VAL A 6 -0.25 -8.33 30.34
N ALA A 7 -0.54 -7.60 29.26
CA ALA A 7 -0.08 -7.92 27.90
C ALA A 7 1.35 -7.44 27.62
N ALA A 8 1.77 -6.32 28.21
CA ALA A 8 3.12 -5.77 28.09
C ALA A 8 3.51 -4.99 29.35
N GLY A 9 4.81 -5.00 29.68
CA GLY A 9 5.32 -4.38 30.89
C GLY A 9 5.13 -5.24 32.16
N THR A 10 5.66 -4.75 33.27
CA THR A 10 5.59 -5.43 34.59
C THR A 10 4.76 -4.68 35.62
N GLY A 11 4.14 -3.56 35.23
CA GLY A 11 3.50 -2.62 36.17
C GLY A 11 4.49 -1.76 36.97
N ILE A 12 5.80 -1.95 36.77
CA ILE A 12 6.86 -1.16 37.41
C ILE A 12 7.59 -0.36 36.33
N ARG A 13 7.77 0.94 36.58
CA ARG A 13 8.52 1.84 35.71
C ARG A 13 9.95 1.33 35.50
N GLY A 14 10.43 1.30 34.25
CA GLY A 14 11.83 0.99 33.94
C GLY A 14 12.11 0.93 32.44
N SER A 15 13.36 0.68 32.06
CA SER A 15 13.85 0.68 30.67
C SER A 15 14.31 -0.67 30.13
N ALA A 16 14.29 -1.73 30.96
CA ALA A 16 14.51 -3.10 30.50
C ALA A 16 13.51 -3.49 29.40
N SER A 17 13.82 -4.50 28.58
CA SER A 17 12.98 -4.95 27.46
C SER A 17 11.55 -5.33 27.87
N ASN A 18 11.37 -5.82 29.10
CA ASN A 18 10.07 -6.16 29.69
C ASN A 18 9.47 -5.05 30.57
N LYS A 19 10.07 -3.87 30.63
CA LYS A 19 9.57 -2.72 31.41
C LYS A 19 9.21 -1.56 30.49
N LEU A 20 8.26 -0.77 30.94
CA LEU A 20 7.75 0.41 30.25
C LEU A 20 7.81 1.60 31.21
N ASN A 21 7.85 2.80 30.65
CA ASN A 21 7.87 4.07 31.34
C ASN A 21 6.91 5.04 30.63
N LEU A 22 5.78 5.35 31.26
CA LEU A 22 4.70 6.17 30.69
C LEU A 22 4.20 5.63 29.32
N PRO A 23 3.79 4.36 29.18
CA PRO A 23 3.26 3.87 27.90
C PRO A 23 1.97 4.64 27.54
N ARG A 24 1.97 5.38 26.43
CA ARG A 24 0.87 6.31 26.06
C ARG A 24 0.11 5.95 24.80
N GLY A 25 0.72 5.18 23.91
CA GLY A 25 0.10 4.75 22.65
C GLY A 25 0.31 3.26 22.44
N ILE A 26 -0.66 2.63 21.80
CA ILE A 26 -0.59 1.23 21.39
C ILE A 26 -1.11 1.07 19.96
N PHE A 27 -0.61 0.06 19.28
CA PHE A 27 -1.19 -0.49 18.06
C PHE A 27 -1.07 -2.01 18.09
N VAL A 28 -2.12 -2.71 17.65
CA VAL A 28 -2.13 -4.17 17.53
C VAL A 28 -2.36 -4.50 16.06
N ASP A 29 -1.42 -5.23 15.46
CA ASP A 29 -1.51 -5.62 14.06
C ASP A 29 -2.39 -6.89 13.87
N VAL A 30 -2.55 -7.32 12.63
CA VAL A 30 -3.33 -8.52 12.26
C VAL A 30 -2.74 -9.84 12.78
N ASN A 31 -1.45 -9.86 13.12
CA ASN A 31 -0.75 -11.01 13.73
C ASN A 31 -0.85 -10.98 15.26
N LEU A 32 -1.57 -9.98 15.82
CA LEU A 32 -1.68 -9.67 17.25
C LEU A 32 -0.38 -9.13 17.87
N ASP A 33 0.54 -8.65 17.04
CA ASP A 33 1.76 -8.01 17.48
C ASP A 33 1.44 -6.65 18.11
N LEU A 34 1.88 -6.45 19.36
CA LEU A 34 1.58 -5.26 20.14
C LEU A 34 2.76 -4.28 20.08
N TYR A 35 2.54 -3.15 19.41
CA TYR A 35 3.44 -2.02 19.41
C TYR A 35 3.05 -1.05 20.52
N VAL A 36 4.02 -0.62 21.32
CA VAL A 36 3.81 0.27 22.47
C VAL A 36 4.73 1.48 22.36
N ALA A 37 4.15 2.68 22.42
CA ALA A 37 4.87 3.93 22.54
C ALA A 37 5.30 4.07 23.99
N ASP A 38 6.53 3.62 24.27
CA ASP A 38 7.18 3.67 25.56
C ASP A 38 7.74 5.09 25.79
N CYS A 39 6.80 6.03 25.94
CA CYS A 39 7.00 7.47 25.84
C CYS A 39 8.16 7.97 26.71
N GLY A 40 8.18 7.60 27.98
CA GLY A 40 9.19 8.04 28.94
C GLY A 40 10.57 7.39 28.73
N ASN A 41 10.66 6.35 27.91
CA ASN A 41 11.93 5.76 27.46
C ASN A 41 12.28 6.17 26.02
N HIS A 42 11.50 7.05 25.38
CA HIS A 42 11.81 7.60 24.06
C HIS A 42 11.95 6.55 22.96
N ARG A 43 11.13 5.49 23.01
CA ARG A 43 11.21 4.35 22.10
C ARG A 43 9.84 3.75 21.76
N VAL A 44 9.82 2.90 20.75
CA VAL A 44 8.70 2.01 20.42
C VAL A 44 9.13 0.57 20.65
N GLN A 45 8.36 -0.14 21.48
CA GLN A 45 8.56 -1.56 21.79
C GLN A 45 7.54 -2.42 21.03
N LEU A 46 8.00 -3.50 20.42
CA LEU A 46 7.17 -4.56 19.83
C LEU A 46 7.15 -5.77 20.77
N PHE A 47 5.95 -6.21 21.16
CA PHE A 47 5.72 -7.45 21.92
C PHE A 47 4.97 -8.44 21.05
N TYR A 48 5.56 -9.61 20.83
CA TYR A 48 4.86 -10.74 20.22
C TYR A 48 3.85 -11.35 21.22
N PRO A 49 2.75 -11.94 20.74
CA PRO A 49 1.74 -12.56 21.60
C PRO A 49 2.35 -13.56 22.59
N GLY A 50 2.19 -13.28 23.88
CA GLY A 50 2.65 -14.14 24.97
C GLY A 50 4.11 -13.94 25.39
N GLU A 51 4.90 -13.16 24.65
CA GLU A 51 6.30 -12.88 24.98
C GLU A 51 6.41 -11.74 26.00
N PRO A 52 7.16 -11.93 27.11
CA PRO A 52 7.27 -10.92 28.15
C PRO A 52 8.26 -9.79 27.80
N ASN A 53 9.16 -10.02 26.86
CA ASN A 53 10.21 -9.08 26.47
C ASN A 53 9.84 -8.41 25.15
N GLY A 54 9.91 -7.08 25.13
CA GLY A 54 9.72 -6.30 23.92
C GLY A 54 11.03 -6.10 23.16
N ILE A 55 10.90 -5.95 21.84
CA ILE A 55 11.98 -5.60 20.91
C ILE A 55 11.88 -4.12 20.60
N THR A 56 12.97 -3.38 20.74
CA THR A 56 13.01 -1.97 20.35
C THR A 56 13.02 -1.84 18.82
N VAL A 57 11.93 -1.35 18.24
CA VAL A 57 11.79 -1.21 16.77
C VAL A 57 12.01 0.22 16.28
N ALA A 58 11.89 1.23 17.16
CA ALA A 58 12.18 2.62 16.84
C ALA A 58 12.60 3.42 18.07
N GLY A 59 13.38 4.49 17.86
CA GLY A 59 13.81 5.41 18.90
C GLY A 59 15.06 4.97 19.65
N ASN A 60 15.18 5.39 20.90
CA ASN A 60 16.36 5.12 21.71
C ASN A 60 16.53 3.62 21.97
N ASP A 61 17.78 3.15 21.96
CA ASP A 61 18.19 1.75 22.15
C ASP A 61 17.80 0.77 21.02
N ALA A 62 17.27 1.26 19.90
CA ALA A 62 17.08 0.44 18.71
C ALA A 62 18.44 0.11 18.06
N SER A 63 18.79 -1.17 17.94
CA SER A 63 20.10 -1.61 17.43
C SER A 63 20.32 -1.27 15.96
N ASN A 64 19.24 -1.19 15.16
CA ASN A 64 19.29 -1.07 13.71
C ASN A 64 18.65 0.25 13.20
N SER A 65 18.54 1.26 14.05
CA SER A 65 17.84 2.50 13.71
C SER A 65 18.61 3.74 14.17
N THR A 66 18.67 4.75 13.31
CA THR A 66 19.27 6.05 13.59
C THR A 66 18.27 7.08 14.12
N ILE A 67 16.95 6.80 14.11
CA ILE A 67 15.97 7.77 14.59
C ILE A 67 16.03 7.93 16.11
N LYS A 68 16.08 9.17 16.57
CA LYS A 68 15.90 9.55 17.98
C LYS A 68 14.50 10.10 18.15
N LEU A 69 13.72 9.53 19.06
CA LEU A 69 12.37 9.99 19.38
C LEU A 69 12.40 10.82 20.67
N GLN A 70 11.44 11.71 20.85
CA GLN A 70 11.25 12.49 22.06
C GLN A 70 9.82 12.38 22.59
N TYR A 71 9.56 11.42 23.47
CA TYR A 71 8.23 11.19 24.03
C TYR A 71 7.20 10.74 22.97
N PRO A 72 7.39 9.60 22.27
CA PRO A 72 6.39 9.12 21.32
C PRO A 72 5.06 8.83 22.02
N THR A 73 3.92 9.17 21.39
CA THR A 73 2.59 8.98 21.99
C THR A 73 1.58 8.25 21.10
N GLY A 74 1.73 8.28 19.77
CA GLY A 74 0.84 7.60 18.84
C GLY A 74 1.61 6.64 17.94
N ILE A 75 1.03 5.48 17.63
CA ILE A 75 1.59 4.49 16.71
C ILE A 75 0.48 3.94 15.82
N ILE A 76 0.74 3.82 14.52
CA ILE A 76 -0.11 3.11 13.56
C ILE A 76 0.78 2.37 12.57
N LEU A 77 0.38 1.17 12.14
CA LEU A 77 0.90 0.54 10.94
C LEU A 77 -0.17 0.55 9.83
N ASP A 78 0.25 0.74 8.58
CA ASP A 78 -0.60 0.52 7.40
C ASP A 78 -0.57 -0.95 6.93
N ALA A 79 -1.27 -1.25 5.83
CA ALA A 79 -1.37 -2.61 5.29
C ALA A 79 -0.01 -3.13 4.79
N GLU A 80 0.87 -2.23 4.36
CA GLU A 80 2.25 -2.49 3.93
C GLU A 80 3.24 -2.57 5.11
N LYS A 81 2.75 -2.45 6.35
CA LYS A 81 3.53 -2.44 7.59
C LYS A 81 4.47 -1.23 7.74
N TYR A 82 4.20 -0.12 7.05
CA TYR A 82 4.89 1.12 7.34
C TYR A 82 4.47 1.63 8.72
N LEU A 83 5.46 2.01 9.52
CA LEU A 83 5.28 2.39 10.91
C LEU A 83 5.24 3.91 11.03
N PHE A 84 4.08 4.43 11.44
CA PHE A 84 3.86 5.83 11.72
C PHE A 84 3.94 6.06 13.22
N ILE A 85 4.71 7.05 13.64
CA ILE A 85 4.96 7.38 15.03
C ILE A 85 4.71 8.87 15.22
N LEU A 86 3.80 9.22 16.13
CA LEU A 86 3.66 10.58 16.59
C LEU A 86 4.67 10.81 17.70
N ASP A 87 5.62 11.70 17.42
CA ASP A 87 6.67 12.13 18.33
C ASP A 87 6.26 13.45 18.99
N TYR A 88 5.72 13.36 20.21
CA TYR A 88 5.11 14.50 20.90
C TYR A 88 6.12 15.62 21.17
N GLY A 89 7.34 15.27 21.60
CA GLY A 89 8.37 16.22 22.03
C GLY A 89 9.03 16.96 20.88
N THR A 90 9.06 16.36 19.67
CA THR A 90 9.48 17.06 18.45
C THR A 90 8.31 17.67 17.67
N HIS A 91 7.07 17.44 18.13
CA HIS A 91 5.82 17.87 17.48
C HIS A 91 5.69 17.37 16.03
N GLN A 92 6.13 16.14 15.78
CA GLN A 92 6.22 15.57 14.43
C GLN A 92 5.54 14.23 14.33
N ILE A 93 5.21 13.84 13.10
CA ILE A 93 4.89 12.45 12.77
C ILE A 93 6.05 11.93 11.94
N VAL A 94 6.66 10.84 12.40
CA VAL A 94 7.74 10.11 11.74
C VAL A 94 7.16 8.87 11.07
N ILE A 95 7.63 8.54 9.88
CA ILE A 95 7.31 7.30 9.17
C ILE A 95 8.58 6.47 9.00
N LEU A 96 8.47 5.15 9.17
CA LEU A 96 9.39 4.14 8.67
C LEU A 96 8.73 3.41 7.51
N ASP A 97 9.29 3.55 6.32
CA ASP A 97 8.90 2.79 5.13
C ASP A 97 10.13 2.13 4.47
N LEU A 98 10.00 1.71 3.21
CA LEU A 98 11.08 1.11 2.43
C LEU A 98 12.33 2.00 2.27
N ASN A 99 12.21 3.31 2.48
CA ASN A 99 13.31 4.27 2.41
C ASN A 99 13.92 4.58 3.79
N GLY A 100 13.42 3.94 4.86
CA GLY A 100 13.85 4.19 6.24
C GLY A 100 13.05 5.28 6.94
N PHE A 101 13.55 5.71 8.10
CA PHE A 101 12.88 6.72 8.92
C PHE A 101 12.96 8.13 8.31
N ARG A 102 11.84 8.85 8.25
CA ARG A 102 11.80 10.29 7.91
C ARG A 102 10.65 11.01 8.63
N CYS A 103 10.77 12.33 8.76
CA CYS A 103 9.65 13.18 9.17
C CYS A 103 8.61 13.25 8.03
N LEU A 104 7.36 12.91 8.35
CA LEU A 104 6.23 12.98 7.43
C LEU A 104 5.45 14.30 7.58
N VAL A 105 5.15 14.70 8.82
CA VAL A 105 4.40 15.91 9.15
C VAL A 105 5.07 16.66 10.29
N GLY A 106 4.98 18.00 10.30
CA GLY A 106 5.53 18.83 11.37
C GLY A 106 7.01 19.13 11.22
N ARG A 107 7.60 18.95 10.02
CA ARG A 107 9.04 19.14 9.75
C ARG A 107 9.57 20.51 10.19
N TYR A 108 8.70 21.51 10.23
CA TYR A 108 9.03 22.88 10.67
C TYR A 108 8.78 23.13 12.16
N GLY A 109 8.55 22.06 12.94
CA GLY A 109 8.42 22.08 14.39
C GLY A 109 7.11 22.70 14.89
N PHE A 110 7.20 23.21 16.11
CA PHE A 110 6.11 23.87 16.83
C PHE A 110 5.60 25.10 16.08
N GLY A 111 4.29 25.20 15.85
CA GLY A 111 3.69 26.39 15.26
C GLY A 111 2.23 26.24 14.85
N THR A 112 1.67 27.26 14.20
CA THR A 112 0.24 27.37 13.87
C THR A 112 -0.05 27.21 12.37
N GLN A 113 0.99 27.13 11.53
CA GLN A 113 0.84 26.99 10.07
C GLN A 113 0.24 25.64 9.69
N SER A 114 -0.17 25.48 8.43
CA SER A 114 -0.83 24.25 7.92
C SER A 114 0.05 23.00 7.91
N ASN A 115 1.37 23.17 7.98
CA ASN A 115 2.39 22.12 7.98
C ASN A 115 3.13 22.00 9.33
N GLN A 116 2.66 22.71 10.36
CA GLN A 116 3.19 22.74 11.72
C GLN A 116 2.17 22.18 12.71
N LEU A 117 2.66 21.62 13.80
CA LEU A 117 1.84 21.09 14.89
C LEU A 117 2.28 21.73 16.20
N ALA A 118 1.39 21.80 17.19
CA ALA A 118 1.65 22.26 18.54
C ALA A 118 1.09 21.23 19.52
N ASN A 119 1.97 20.57 20.28
CA ASN A 119 1.59 19.51 21.23
C ASN A 119 0.65 18.44 20.60
N PRO A 120 0.99 17.84 19.45
CA PRO A 120 0.13 16.81 18.86
C PRO A 120 0.10 15.59 19.77
N PHE A 121 -1.07 14.97 19.98
CA PHE A 121 -1.22 13.89 20.97
C PHE A 121 -1.50 12.50 20.35
N SER A 122 -2.40 12.43 19.38
CA SER A 122 -2.81 11.22 18.68
C SER A 122 -3.08 11.53 17.20
N PHE A 123 -3.19 10.47 16.40
CA PHE A 123 -3.58 10.54 14.99
C PHE A 123 -4.31 9.26 14.57
N SER A 124 -5.05 9.34 13.46
CA SER A 124 -5.72 8.19 12.82
C SER A 124 -5.79 8.39 11.32
N PHE A 125 -5.94 7.30 10.57
CA PHE A 125 -6.25 7.34 9.14
C PHE A 125 -7.74 7.09 8.88
N ASP A 126 -8.27 7.63 7.80
CA ASP A 126 -9.50 7.15 7.17
C ASP A 126 -9.21 6.07 6.11
N ARG A 127 -10.27 5.47 5.56
CA ARG A 127 -10.15 4.44 4.50
C ARG A 127 -9.55 4.96 3.20
N SER A 128 -9.51 6.28 3.00
CA SER A 128 -8.92 6.92 1.82
C SER A 128 -7.46 7.30 2.05
N GLY A 129 -6.87 6.88 3.18
CA GLY A 129 -5.48 7.19 3.52
C GLY A 129 -5.27 8.61 4.03
N ASN A 130 -6.32 9.40 4.30
CA ASN A 130 -6.11 10.71 4.91
C ASN A 130 -5.78 10.55 6.39
N MET A 131 -4.75 11.27 6.85
CA MET A 131 -4.33 11.30 8.24
C MET A 131 -5.00 12.47 8.96
N PHE A 132 -5.59 12.21 10.13
CA PHE A 132 -6.17 13.20 11.00
C PHE A 132 -5.37 13.24 12.30
N VAL A 133 -4.85 14.41 12.65
CA VAL A 133 -3.95 14.61 13.79
C VAL A 133 -4.62 15.52 14.82
N THR A 134 -4.59 15.12 16.09
CA THR A 134 -5.07 15.97 17.19
C THR A 134 -3.97 16.99 17.53
N ASP A 135 -4.06 18.19 16.96
CA ASP A 135 -3.12 19.28 17.16
C ASP A 135 -3.54 20.10 18.40
N SER A 136 -3.31 19.51 19.57
CA SER A 136 -3.99 19.90 20.82
C SER A 136 -3.62 21.29 21.33
N GLY A 137 -2.37 21.71 21.11
CA GLY A 137 -1.88 23.04 21.47
C GLY A 137 -2.43 24.15 20.57
N ASN A 138 -2.90 23.81 19.38
CA ASN A 138 -3.59 24.72 18.46
C ASN A 138 -5.12 24.59 18.52
N HIS A 139 -5.65 23.76 19.42
CA HIS A 139 -7.09 23.51 19.59
C HIS A 139 -7.79 23.11 18.30
N ARG A 140 -7.13 22.31 17.44
CA ARG A 140 -7.66 21.89 16.14
C ARG A 140 -7.40 20.42 15.84
N ILE A 141 -8.17 19.89 14.89
CA ILE A 141 -7.87 18.63 14.22
C ILE A 141 -7.35 18.99 12.83
N GLN A 142 -6.17 18.49 12.47
CA GLN A 142 -5.58 18.77 11.17
C GLN A 142 -5.64 17.53 10.29
N LYS A 143 -6.24 17.69 9.11
CA LYS A 143 -6.24 16.67 8.07
C LYS A 143 -5.02 16.88 7.20
N PHE A 144 -4.17 15.86 7.12
CA PHE A 144 -3.11 15.74 6.13
C PHE A 144 -3.53 14.69 5.12
N GLN A 145 -3.38 15.01 3.85
CA GLN A 145 -3.37 13.97 2.84
C GLN A 145 -2.03 13.26 3.00
N TYR A 146 -2.05 12.10 3.65
CA TYR A 146 -0.96 11.16 3.47
C TYR A 146 -1.16 10.59 2.08
N LEU A 147 -0.54 11.28 1.12
CA LEU A 147 -0.38 10.79 -0.22
C LEU A 147 0.44 9.49 -0.08
N GLN A 148 -0.22 8.34 -0.18
CA GLN A 148 0.35 7.33 -1.08
C GLN A 148 0.45 8.10 -2.38
N GLU A 149 1.66 8.39 -2.87
CA GLU A 149 1.88 9.25 -4.03
C GLU A 149 0.75 9.15 -5.07
N SER A 150 -0.17 10.10 -5.06
CA SER A 150 -0.74 10.55 -6.31
C SER A 150 0.24 11.59 -6.83
N CYS A 151 1.22 11.11 -7.60
CA CYS A 151 2.10 11.87 -8.49
C CYS A 151 3.10 12.85 -7.83
N ASP A 152 4.36 12.45 -7.59
CA ASP A 152 5.54 12.99 -8.33
C ASP A 152 6.92 12.57 -7.75
N ASN A 153 7.72 11.94 -8.62
CA ASN A 153 9.20 12.02 -8.73
C ASN A 153 10.12 11.20 -7.80
N SER A 154 9.91 9.89 -7.69
CA SER A 154 11.01 8.92 -7.63
C SER A 154 10.96 7.99 -8.83
N SER A 155 11.36 8.49 -10.01
CA SER A 155 11.53 7.68 -11.24
C SER A 155 10.39 6.70 -11.57
N THR A 156 9.12 7.06 -11.30
CA THR A 156 7.97 6.32 -11.83
C THR A 156 7.98 6.46 -13.35
N VAL A 157 8.37 5.41 -14.06
CA VAL A 157 8.28 5.41 -15.52
C VAL A 157 6.83 5.12 -15.88
N LYS A 158 6.12 6.15 -16.37
CA LYS A 158 4.79 5.98 -16.96
C LYS A 158 4.94 5.23 -18.28
N SER A 159 4.69 3.93 -18.26
CA SER A 159 4.46 3.18 -19.50
C SER A 159 3.05 3.49 -19.99
N VAL A 160 2.95 4.09 -21.18
CA VAL A 160 1.67 4.25 -21.89
C VAL A 160 1.65 3.24 -23.02
N TYR A 161 0.62 2.40 -23.03
CA TYR A 161 0.44 1.44 -24.10
C TYR A 161 -0.97 1.56 -24.69
N SER A 162 -1.07 1.52 -26.02
CA SER A 162 -2.33 1.47 -26.75
C SER A 162 -2.63 0.05 -27.22
N LEU A 163 -3.72 -0.50 -26.71
CA LEU A 163 -4.35 -1.71 -27.21
C LEU A 163 -5.49 -1.32 -28.15
N ALA A 164 -5.71 -2.14 -29.17
CA ALA A 164 -6.79 -1.95 -30.14
C ALA A 164 -7.51 -3.28 -30.31
N LEU A 165 -8.67 -3.39 -29.68
CA LEU A 165 -9.59 -4.48 -29.96
C LEU A 165 -10.42 -4.07 -31.20
N THR A 166 -10.53 -5.00 -32.14
CA THR A 166 -11.34 -4.84 -33.34
C THR A 166 -12.23 -6.06 -33.53
N SER A 167 -13.18 -6.01 -34.46
CA SER A 167 -13.91 -7.21 -34.91
C SER A 167 -13.00 -8.31 -35.49
N ASN A 168 -11.75 -8.00 -35.80
CA ASN A 168 -10.74 -8.96 -36.25
C ASN A 168 -9.85 -9.50 -35.11
N SER A 169 -10.03 -9.03 -33.88
CA SER A 169 -9.29 -9.55 -32.72
C SER A 169 -9.68 -11.00 -32.46
N PRO A 170 -8.75 -11.84 -31.97
CA PRO A 170 -9.07 -13.22 -31.62
C PRO A 170 -10.13 -13.25 -30.52
N THR A 171 -10.93 -14.30 -30.52
CA THR A 171 -11.99 -14.52 -29.52
C THR A 171 -11.64 -15.69 -28.63
N TYR A 172 -12.06 -15.63 -27.38
CA TYR A 172 -11.99 -16.76 -26.46
C TYR A 172 -13.38 -17.08 -25.90
N PHE A 173 -13.53 -18.33 -25.46
CA PHE A 173 -14.80 -18.90 -25.01
C PHE A 173 -14.72 -19.23 -23.51
N PRO A 174 -15.18 -18.34 -22.61
CA PRO A 174 -15.11 -18.60 -21.17
C PRO A 174 -16.07 -19.71 -20.71
N ASP A 175 -17.17 -19.94 -21.43
CA ASP A 175 -18.19 -20.97 -21.18
C ASP A 175 -19.05 -21.16 -22.45
N CYS A 176 -19.49 -22.39 -22.74
CA CYS A 176 -20.39 -22.72 -23.86
C CYS A 176 -21.74 -21.97 -23.82
N SER A 177 -22.11 -21.41 -22.66
CA SER A 177 -23.35 -20.64 -22.49
C SER A 177 -23.21 -19.13 -22.73
N ARG A 178 -21.99 -18.61 -22.99
CA ARG A 178 -21.72 -17.18 -23.15
C ARG A 178 -21.30 -16.84 -24.58
N SER A 179 -21.64 -15.62 -25.02
CA SER A 179 -21.15 -15.07 -26.29
C SER A 179 -19.63 -14.90 -26.27
N ASN A 180 -18.99 -15.11 -27.42
CA ASN A 180 -17.56 -14.89 -27.62
C ASN A 180 -17.12 -13.54 -27.07
N SER A 181 -15.99 -13.53 -26.37
CA SER A 181 -15.32 -12.29 -25.96
C SER A 181 -14.08 -12.09 -26.81
N TYR A 182 -13.93 -10.88 -27.36
CA TYR A 182 -12.73 -10.46 -28.06
C TYR A 182 -11.64 -10.20 -27.03
N TYR A 183 -10.40 -10.57 -27.34
CA TYR A 183 -9.28 -10.33 -26.44
C TYR A 183 -8.01 -9.88 -27.16
N GLU A 184 -7.15 -9.19 -26.41
CA GLU A 184 -5.80 -8.82 -26.79
C GLU A 184 -4.90 -9.10 -25.60
N ALA A 185 -3.79 -9.79 -25.83
CA ALA A 185 -2.82 -10.13 -24.81
C ALA A 185 -1.47 -9.47 -25.13
N ILE A 186 -0.81 -9.00 -24.07
CA ILE A 186 0.47 -8.34 -24.17
C ILE A 186 1.41 -8.85 -23.09
N GLN A 187 2.66 -9.07 -23.46
CA GLN A 187 3.67 -9.49 -22.51
C GLN A 187 4.16 -8.29 -21.72
N MET A 188 4.21 -8.46 -20.40
CA MET A 188 4.75 -7.50 -19.44
C MET A 188 6.14 -7.97 -18.99
N ASN A 189 7.13 -7.10 -19.16
CA ASN A 189 8.50 -7.33 -18.71
C ASN A 189 8.77 -6.46 -17.48
N VAL A 190 8.78 -7.10 -16.32
CA VAL A 190 8.99 -6.45 -15.02
C VAL A 190 10.47 -6.46 -14.67
N THR A 191 11.02 -5.28 -14.44
CA THR A 191 12.45 -5.09 -14.17
C THR A 191 12.79 -5.03 -12.69
N ILE A 192 11.82 -4.65 -11.85
CA ILE A 192 12.00 -4.47 -10.41
C ILE A 192 10.80 -5.11 -9.70
N THR A 193 11.05 -5.95 -8.70
CA THR A 193 9.97 -6.49 -7.87
C THR A 193 9.34 -5.37 -7.07
N SER A 194 8.04 -5.12 -7.27
CA SER A 194 7.30 -4.02 -6.63
C SER A 194 5.80 -4.25 -6.73
N THR A 195 5.04 -3.49 -5.94
CA THR A 195 3.63 -3.24 -6.23
C THR A 195 3.53 -2.33 -7.46
N TYR A 196 2.64 -2.69 -8.37
CA TYR A 196 2.30 -1.94 -9.57
C TYR A 196 0.79 -1.68 -9.62
N ASN A 197 0.43 -0.43 -9.93
CA ASN A 197 -0.92 0.01 -10.18
C ASN A 197 -1.12 0.21 -11.67
N LEU A 198 -2.14 -0.41 -12.25
CA LEU A 198 -2.51 -0.26 -13.64
C LEU A 198 -3.88 0.43 -13.70
N ILE A 199 -3.96 1.53 -14.43
CA ILE A 199 -5.22 2.19 -14.82
C ILE A 199 -5.43 1.90 -16.29
N ILE A 200 -6.57 1.31 -16.59
CA ILE A 200 -6.98 0.99 -17.95
C ILE A 200 -8.16 1.89 -18.29
N SER A 201 -8.01 2.73 -19.30
CA SER A 201 -9.09 3.53 -19.87
C SER A 201 -9.45 2.98 -21.23
N SER A 202 -10.68 2.50 -21.40
CA SER A 202 -11.18 1.89 -22.63
C SER A 202 -12.34 2.70 -23.21
N GLU A 203 -12.31 2.91 -24.52
CA GLU A 203 -13.45 3.45 -25.29
C GLU A 203 -14.59 2.42 -25.43
N MET A 204 -14.34 1.16 -25.03
CA MET A 204 -15.27 0.04 -25.16
C MET A 204 -16.00 -0.26 -23.86
N LYS A 205 -17.26 -0.69 -23.97
CA LYS A 205 -18.09 -1.16 -22.86
C LYS A 205 -17.82 -2.64 -22.54
N ASN A 206 -18.23 -3.09 -21.35
CA ASN A 206 -18.04 -4.46 -20.86
C ASN A 206 -16.59 -4.96 -20.96
N THR A 207 -15.67 -4.09 -20.60
CA THR A 207 -14.25 -4.34 -20.76
C THR A 207 -13.65 -4.83 -19.45
N HIS A 208 -12.85 -5.90 -19.51
CA HIS A 208 -12.21 -6.48 -18.33
C HIS A 208 -10.73 -6.70 -18.59
N GLY A 209 -9.92 -6.57 -17.53
CA GLY A 209 -8.48 -6.80 -17.58
C GLY A 209 -8.05 -7.89 -16.60
N TYR A 210 -7.04 -8.64 -17.01
CA TYR A 210 -6.49 -9.78 -16.30
C TYR A 210 -4.97 -9.76 -16.39
N ILE A 211 -4.28 -10.17 -15.33
CA ILE A 211 -2.84 -10.44 -15.36
C ILE A 211 -2.64 -11.93 -15.07
N TYR A 212 -1.85 -12.59 -15.91
CA TYR A 212 -1.48 -13.99 -15.76
C TYR A 212 0.02 -14.10 -15.51
N THR A 213 0.42 -15.07 -14.68
CA THR A 213 1.80 -15.55 -14.62
C THR A 213 2.01 -16.63 -15.67
N ASN A 214 3.22 -16.80 -16.19
CA ASN A 214 3.58 -17.97 -17.04
C ASN A 214 2.77 -18.17 -18.35
N GLY A 215 1.97 -17.18 -18.79
CA GLY A 215 1.23 -17.24 -20.06
C GLY A 215 -0.29 -17.20 -19.87
N PHE A 216 -1.02 -17.06 -20.98
CA PHE A 216 -2.49 -17.10 -20.99
C PHE A 216 -2.94 -18.35 -21.75
N ASN A 217 -3.65 -19.26 -21.09
CA ASN A 217 -4.22 -20.46 -21.71
C ASN A 217 -5.64 -20.16 -22.22
N LEU A 218 -5.86 -20.32 -23.53
CA LEU A 218 -7.15 -20.06 -24.18
C LEU A 218 -8.22 -21.10 -23.86
N PHE A 219 -7.82 -22.29 -23.43
CA PHE A 219 -8.70 -23.40 -23.10
C PHE A 219 -8.99 -23.49 -21.59
N ASP A 220 -8.17 -22.82 -20.77
CA ASP A 220 -8.37 -22.68 -19.33
C ASP A 220 -7.98 -21.26 -18.88
N TRP A 221 -8.94 -20.34 -19.00
CA TRP A 221 -8.75 -18.92 -18.68
C TRP A 221 -8.64 -18.63 -17.17
N LEU A 222 -8.79 -19.64 -16.31
CA LEU A 222 -8.52 -19.54 -14.87
C LEU A 222 -7.07 -19.90 -14.55
N GLU A 223 -6.45 -20.71 -15.41
CA GLU A 223 -5.07 -21.18 -15.24
C GLU A 223 -4.10 -19.99 -15.19
N ASN A 224 -3.26 -19.96 -14.16
CA ASN A 224 -2.22 -18.95 -13.95
C ASN A 224 -2.71 -17.50 -13.80
N ARG A 225 -4.01 -17.28 -13.59
CA ARG A 225 -4.57 -15.93 -13.40
C ARG A 225 -4.16 -15.39 -12.03
N LEU A 226 -3.36 -14.32 -12.04
CA LEU A 226 -2.87 -13.65 -10.85
C LEU A 226 -3.89 -12.67 -10.28
N ILE A 227 -4.43 -11.79 -11.13
CA ILE A 227 -5.42 -10.80 -10.73
C ILE A 227 -6.39 -10.52 -11.88
N TYR A 228 -7.61 -10.13 -11.52
CA TYR A 228 -8.65 -9.69 -12.42
C TYR A 228 -9.42 -8.54 -11.81
N ASN A 229 -10.13 -7.79 -12.64
CA ASN A 229 -11.05 -6.77 -12.16
C ASN A 229 -12.39 -7.41 -11.74
N GLU A 230 -12.81 -7.21 -10.49
CA GLU A 230 -14.08 -7.76 -9.95
C GLU A 230 -15.30 -6.86 -10.18
N ASP A 231 -15.12 -5.66 -10.73
CA ASP A 231 -16.19 -4.69 -10.91
C ASP A 231 -16.99 -4.96 -12.19
N TYR A 232 -18.09 -5.68 -12.05
CA TYR A 232 -19.03 -6.03 -13.14
C TYR A 232 -19.85 -4.84 -13.68
N HIS A 233 -19.46 -3.60 -13.37
CA HIS A 233 -20.15 -2.41 -13.84
C HIS A 233 -19.56 -1.94 -15.17
N ASN A 234 -20.43 -1.46 -16.06
CA ASN A 234 -20.15 -1.00 -17.42
C ASN A 234 -19.20 0.22 -17.48
N GLN A 235 -17.96 0.07 -17.00
CA GLN A 235 -17.03 1.18 -16.80
C GLN A 235 -16.04 1.27 -17.96
N SER A 236 -15.88 2.49 -18.47
CA SER A 236 -14.84 2.89 -19.43
C SER A 236 -13.45 3.01 -18.79
N GLN A 237 -13.34 2.77 -17.49
CA GLN A 237 -12.08 2.83 -16.75
C GLN A 237 -12.09 1.82 -15.62
N PHE A 238 -11.00 1.08 -15.43
CA PHE A 238 -10.85 0.15 -14.31
C PHE A 238 -9.41 0.06 -13.83
N TYR A 239 -9.23 -0.52 -12.64
CA TYR A 239 -7.97 -0.55 -11.90
C TYR A 239 -7.54 -1.98 -11.60
N LEU A 240 -6.23 -2.23 -11.63
CA LEU A 240 -5.60 -3.46 -11.15
C LEU A 240 -4.38 -3.11 -10.32
N THR A 241 -4.24 -3.73 -9.15
CA THR A 241 -3.08 -3.57 -8.26
C THR A 241 -2.47 -4.93 -7.99
N ALA A 242 -1.22 -5.15 -8.41
CA ALA A 242 -0.55 -6.43 -8.24
C ALA A 242 0.90 -6.24 -7.77
N ILE A 243 1.37 -7.18 -6.94
CA ILE A 243 2.80 -7.35 -6.67
C ILE A 243 3.36 -8.17 -7.83
N LEU A 244 4.27 -7.57 -8.59
CA LEU A 244 4.94 -8.22 -9.72
C LEU A 244 6.42 -8.37 -9.41
N GLU A 245 6.98 -9.53 -9.73
CA GLU A 245 8.35 -9.91 -9.46
C GLU A 245 9.25 -9.65 -10.68
N ALA A 246 10.45 -9.14 -10.43
CA ALA A 246 11.47 -9.01 -11.47
C ALA A 246 11.81 -10.37 -12.07
N ASN A 247 12.08 -10.39 -13.38
CA ASN A 247 12.42 -11.59 -14.16
C ASN A 247 11.30 -12.65 -14.28
N THR A 248 10.08 -12.34 -13.82
CA THR A 248 8.91 -13.20 -14.05
C THR A 248 8.18 -12.75 -15.33
N LYS A 249 7.74 -13.73 -16.13
CA LYS A 249 6.94 -13.45 -17.33
C LYS A 249 5.48 -13.27 -16.94
N TYR A 250 4.95 -12.09 -17.22
CA TYR A 250 3.53 -11.79 -17.04
C TYR A 250 2.86 -11.52 -18.39
N VAL A 251 1.58 -11.86 -18.49
CA VAL A 251 0.74 -11.52 -19.63
C VAL A 251 -0.46 -10.74 -19.13
N PHE A 252 -0.63 -9.52 -19.64
CA PHE A 252 -1.87 -8.78 -19.46
C PHE A 252 -2.83 -9.16 -20.58
N VAL A 253 -4.05 -9.54 -20.24
CA VAL A 253 -5.12 -9.85 -21.19
C VAL A 253 -6.26 -8.89 -20.97
N MET A 254 -6.66 -8.21 -22.04
CA MET A 254 -7.83 -7.35 -22.07
C MET A 254 -8.93 -8.03 -22.86
N THR A 255 -10.17 -7.94 -22.38
CA THR A 255 -11.32 -8.58 -23.01
C THR A 255 -12.51 -7.63 -23.12
N THR A 256 -13.35 -7.80 -24.15
CA THR A 256 -14.64 -7.13 -24.27
C THR A 256 -15.69 -8.06 -24.91
N SER A 257 -16.93 -7.97 -24.42
CA SER A 257 -18.09 -8.63 -25.02
C SER A 257 -18.96 -7.67 -25.87
N SER A 258 -18.48 -6.45 -26.14
CA SER A 258 -19.21 -5.50 -26.97
C SER A 258 -19.29 -5.99 -28.43
N PRO A 259 -20.44 -5.91 -29.12
CA PRO A 259 -20.59 -6.39 -30.49
C PRO A 259 -20.02 -5.43 -31.57
N ASN A 260 -19.78 -4.15 -31.23
CA ASN A 260 -19.25 -3.12 -32.14
C ASN A 260 -17.81 -2.74 -31.75
N VAL A 261 -16.90 -3.71 -31.77
CA VAL A 261 -15.53 -3.52 -31.29
C VAL A 261 -14.71 -2.77 -32.34
N THR A 262 -14.66 -1.45 -32.22
CA THR A 262 -13.54 -0.64 -32.70
C THR A 262 -13.30 0.41 -31.62
N GLY A 263 -12.25 0.24 -30.84
CA GLY A 263 -11.94 1.18 -29.76
C GLY A 263 -10.55 0.95 -29.23
N ASN A 264 -9.92 2.04 -28.81
CA ASN A 264 -8.61 1.99 -28.19
C ASN A 264 -8.75 1.79 -26.68
N ALA A 265 -7.72 1.22 -26.09
CA ALA A 265 -7.51 1.21 -24.66
C ALA A 265 -6.12 1.71 -24.31
N LEU A 266 -6.07 2.57 -23.30
CA LEU A 266 -4.84 3.12 -22.74
C LEU A 266 -4.56 2.42 -21.42
N ILE A 267 -3.39 1.78 -21.34
CA ILE A 267 -2.85 1.27 -20.08
C ILE A 267 -1.84 2.29 -19.57
N GLN A 268 -2.06 2.74 -18.34
CA GLN A 268 -1.09 3.54 -17.60
C GLN A 268 -0.63 2.71 -16.40
N VAL A 269 0.68 2.55 -16.26
CA VAL A 269 1.28 1.78 -15.18
C VAL A 269 2.09 2.69 -14.27
N TRP A 270 1.91 2.53 -12.97
CA TRP A 270 2.73 3.15 -11.94
C TRP A 270 3.37 2.08 -11.06
N GLY A 271 4.67 2.21 -10.81
CA GLY A 271 5.43 1.36 -9.91
C GLY A 271 6.91 1.77 -9.89
N ARG A 272 7.71 1.09 -9.07
CA ARG A 272 9.11 1.45 -8.79
C ARG A 272 10.07 1.26 -9.97
N GLY A 273 9.63 0.66 -11.08
CA GLY A 273 10.44 0.43 -12.28
C GLY A 273 9.61 0.42 -13.55
N PHE A 274 10.27 0.51 -14.71
CA PHE A 274 9.57 0.40 -16.00
C PHE A 274 9.05 -1.01 -16.22
N ILE A 275 7.77 -1.11 -16.62
CA ILE A 275 7.25 -2.32 -17.25
C ILE A 275 7.31 -2.12 -18.76
N GLY A 276 8.12 -2.96 -19.41
CA GLY A 276 8.15 -3.04 -20.87
C GLY A 276 6.96 -3.85 -21.36
N PHE A 277 6.28 -3.34 -22.39
CA PHE A 277 5.16 -4.03 -23.03
C PHE A 277 5.55 -4.46 -24.43
N ASN A 278 5.49 -5.77 -24.70
CA ASN A 278 5.79 -6.34 -26.02
C ASN A 278 4.53 -6.99 -26.59
N ARG A 279 4.15 -6.60 -27.81
CA ARG A 279 3.10 -7.34 -28.53
C ARG A 279 3.50 -8.79 -28.69
N ILE A 280 2.57 -9.67 -28.37
CA ILE A 280 2.72 -11.10 -28.64
C ILE A 280 2.35 -11.28 -30.11
N CYS A 281 3.35 -11.37 -30.99
CA CYS A 281 3.12 -11.38 -32.43
C CYS A 281 2.44 -12.65 -32.97
N LYS A 282 2.34 -13.74 -32.18
CA LYS A 282 1.65 -14.98 -32.54
C LYS A 282 1.16 -15.69 -31.29
N TYR A 283 -0.14 -16.01 -31.23
CA TYR A 283 -0.62 -17.13 -30.41
C TYR A 283 -0.27 -18.40 -31.19
N LEU A 284 0.64 -19.22 -30.66
CA LEU A 284 0.71 -20.63 -30.98
C LEU A 284 0.17 -21.38 -29.78
#